data_AF-L8Y770-F1
#
_entry.id   AF-L8Y770-F1
#
_cell.length_a   1.000
_cell.length_b   1.000
_cell.length_c   1.000
_cell.angle_alpha   90.00
_cell.angle_beta   90.00
_cell.angle_gamma   90.00
#
_symmetry.space_group_name_H-M   'P 1'
#
loop_
_entity.id
_entity.type
_entity.pdbx_description
1 polymer ?
#
loop_
_entity_poly.entity_id
_entity_poly.type
_entity_poly.pdbx_seq_one_letter_code
_entity_poly.pdbx_strand_id
1 'polypeptide(L)'
;MKRNEIQRLEMLASQEEAKLERAEKALERDAALFDEFLRENDRSSVQAMRVAEKETKAKVEKIIEIRDLSSQIMNIKSDISKFEDTLEHYKVYQEFLYKLSPKEWFEEQEKRLALRKAKEVPEAPLESSVDKGSRSGGPGWLGRDPQRPGVGGGWRPALRGLPAQGLYLWALSPLSLYRSSSTPLSTQEDVDSEDSEELQLYFTEPQQLLDVFTKLEEQNLSLIQNTQEMEETLEELNLTLKNTQIRMDREVNQLKQWIATMMTSIMKEEETAAELELKSRVFHFGEYKGAQQDKLLESLNHKVLDVYRHCVGAPQEGSLGTVQMLTVIEHQLDELLENLERVPQAKIEQAEKAKEKERRTRLREEKVQLQKQLQEERMQRARARAQAEIKKRRGRRLLCRSRPPALKFKETSEYRTLDKDKEQQLFFFT
;
A
#
# COMPACT_ATOMS: atom_id res chain seq x y z
N MET A 1 -171.83 20.96 39.71
CA MET A 1 -170.57 20.99 40.49
C MET A 1 -169.49 20.10 39.87
N LYS A 2 -169.64 18.78 39.78
CA LYS A 2 -168.57 17.88 39.28
C LYS A 2 -168.09 18.17 37.84
N ARG A 3 -168.96 18.61 36.94
CA ARG A 3 -168.60 18.88 35.53
C ARG A 3 -167.65 20.08 35.33
N ASN A 4 -167.77 21.14 36.13
CA ASN A 4 -166.94 22.34 35.95
C ASN A 4 -165.51 22.15 36.47
N GLU A 5 -165.35 21.38 37.56
CA GLU A 5 -164.01 21.07 38.09
C GLU A 5 -163.25 20.08 37.21
N ILE A 6 -163.97 19.11 36.61
CA ILE A 6 -163.41 18.23 35.58
C ILE A 6 -162.87 19.04 34.39
N GLN A 7 -163.65 20.00 33.88
CA GLN A 7 -163.19 20.88 32.79
C GLN A 7 -161.96 21.73 33.17
N ARG A 8 -161.85 22.19 34.42
CA ARG A 8 -160.67 22.94 34.90
C ARG A 8 -159.42 22.07 34.97
N LEU A 9 -159.56 20.84 35.50
CA LEU A 9 -158.46 19.88 35.57
C LEU A 9 -158.06 19.37 34.19
N GLU A 10 -159.01 19.18 33.26
CA GLU A 10 -158.74 18.88 31.85
C GLU A 10 -157.97 20.02 31.15
N MET A 11 -158.35 21.28 31.40
CA MET A 11 -157.62 22.44 30.88
C MET A 11 -156.19 22.54 31.44
N LEU A 12 -155.98 22.29 32.73
CA LEU A 12 -154.65 22.28 33.35
C LEU A 12 -153.81 21.10 32.86
N ALA A 13 -154.40 19.91 32.76
CA ALA A 13 -153.74 18.73 32.21
C ALA A 13 -153.32 18.98 30.75
N SER A 14 -154.19 19.53 29.91
CA SER A 14 -153.84 19.89 28.52
C SER A 14 -152.74 20.95 28.43
N GLN A 15 -152.73 21.94 29.34
CA GLN A 15 -151.65 22.94 29.39
C GLN A 15 -150.31 22.33 29.82
N GLU A 16 -150.31 21.46 30.83
CA GLU A 16 -149.10 20.75 31.28
C GLU A 16 -148.64 19.73 30.24
N GLU A 17 -149.53 18.97 29.62
CA GLU A 17 -149.23 18.10 28.47
C GLU A 17 -148.61 18.90 27.32
N ALA A 18 -149.16 20.07 26.97
CA ALA A 18 -148.58 20.92 25.93
C ALA A 18 -147.21 21.50 26.33
N LYS A 19 -146.96 21.78 27.62
CA LYS A 19 -145.62 22.20 28.10
C LYS A 19 -144.64 21.04 28.05
N LEU A 20 -145.06 19.86 28.47
CA LEU A 20 -144.28 18.65 28.46
C LEU A 20 -143.94 18.26 27.03
N GLU A 21 -144.90 18.28 26.10
CA GLU A 21 -144.68 18.04 24.68
C GLU A 21 -143.72 19.08 24.06
N ARG A 22 -143.80 20.35 24.46
CA ARG A 22 -142.83 21.37 24.01
C ARG A 22 -141.42 21.09 24.54
N ALA A 23 -141.31 20.66 25.79
CA ALA A 23 -140.03 20.32 26.42
C ALA A 23 -139.44 19.03 25.83
N GLU A 24 -140.25 18.00 25.58
CA GLU A 24 -139.87 16.78 24.87
C GLU A 24 -139.37 17.12 23.47
N LYS A 25 -140.12 17.90 22.69
CA LYS A 25 -139.67 18.35 21.36
C LYS A 25 -138.40 19.20 21.43
N ALA A 26 -138.16 19.95 22.51
CA ALA A 26 -136.91 20.71 22.66
C ALA A 26 -135.73 19.77 22.96
N LEU A 27 -135.91 18.82 23.88
CA LEU A 27 -134.91 17.79 24.18
C LEU A 27 -134.59 16.92 22.97
N GLU A 28 -135.59 16.53 22.18
CA GLU A 28 -135.41 15.79 20.94
C GLU A 28 -134.57 16.58 19.92
N ARG A 29 -134.80 17.90 19.80
CA ARG A 29 -133.99 18.78 18.94
C ARG A 29 -132.56 18.90 19.45
N ASP A 30 -132.37 19.09 20.75
CA ASP A 30 -131.04 19.20 21.35
C ASP A 30 -130.26 17.88 21.23
N ALA A 31 -130.94 16.73 21.41
CA ALA A 31 -130.35 15.41 21.18
C ALA A 31 -129.94 15.24 19.71
N ALA A 32 -130.78 15.66 18.75
CA ALA A 32 -130.44 15.62 17.33
C ALA A 32 -129.24 16.54 16.99
N LEU A 33 -129.19 17.75 17.55
CA LEU A 33 -128.05 18.66 17.37
C LEU A 33 -126.76 18.11 18.00
N PHE A 34 -126.87 17.43 19.15
CA PHE A 34 -125.73 16.79 19.78
C PHE A 34 -125.21 15.60 18.97
N ASP A 35 -126.09 14.77 18.42
CA ASP A 35 -125.73 13.68 17.51
C ASP A 35 -125.07 14.20 16.23
N GLU A 36 -125.58 15.32 15.67
CA GLU A 36 -124.95 16.01 14.55
C GLU A 36 -123.56 16.55 14.93
N PHE A 37 -123.41 17.15 16.12
CA PHE A 37 -122.13 17.64 16.62
C PHE A 37 -121.11 16.51 16.81
N LEU A 38 -121.50 15.37 17.40
CA LEU A 38 -120.62 14.21 17.56
C LEU A 38 -120.20 13.67 16.19
N ARG A 39 -121.12 13.58 15.23
CA ARG A 39 -120.79 13.17 13.87
C ARG A 39 -119.80 14.12 13.19
N GLU A 40 -119.97 15.42 13.34
CA GLU A 40 -119.07 16.42 12.76
C GLU A 40 -117.71 16.44 13.47
N ASN A 41 -117.68 16.28 14.79
CA ASN A 41 -116.46 16.17 15.57
C ASN A 41 -115.66 14.92 15.20
N ASP A 42 -116.31 13.76 15.12
CA ASP A 42 -115.70 12.50 14.70
C ASP A 42 -115.17 12.62 13.26
N ARG A 43 -115.94 13.22 12.35
CA ARG A 43 -115.49 13.50 10.98
C ARG A 43 -114.26 14.40 10.97
N SER A 44 -114.28 15.50 11.71
CA SER A 44 -113.16 16.44 11.81
C SER A 44 -111.92 15.80 12.43
N SER A 45 -112.09 15.00 13.49
CA SER A 45 -111.00 14.28 14.16
C SER A 45 -110.36 13.25 13.22
N VAL A 46 -111.18 12.45 12.53
CA VAL A 46 -110.69 11.49 11.53
C VAL A 46 -110.01 12.20 10.36
N GLN A 47 -110.53 13.33 9.90
CA GLN A 47 -109.87 14.13 8.86
C GLN A 47 -108.51 14.66 9.34
N ALA A 48 -108.43 15.20 10.57
CA ALA A 48 -107.18 15.66 11.15
C ALA A 48 -106.15 14.53 11.30
N MET A 49 -106.57 13.34 11.74
CA MET A 49 -105.70 12.16 11.80
C MET A 49 -105.20 11.75 10.41
N ARG A 50 -106.07 11.74 9.39
CA ARG A 50 -105.67 11.42 8.02
C ARG A 50 -104.67 12.42 7.46
N VAL A 51 -104.82 13.71 7.76
CA VAL A 51 -103.87 14.75 7.33
C VAL A 51 -102.52 14.54 8.05
N ALA A 52 -102.53 14.32 9.36
CA ALA A 52 -101.30 14.04 10.12
C ALA A 52 -100.60 12.76 9.64
N GLU A 53 -101.33 11.70 9.31
CA GLU A 53 -100.78 10.47 8.72
C GLU A 53 -100.15 10.72 7.34
N LYS A 54 -100.77 11.53 6.49
CA LYS A 54 -100.20 11.91 5.19
C LYS A 54 -98.93 12.74 5.35
N GLU A 55 -98.94 13.72 6.24
CA GLU A 55 -97.76 14.56 6.52
C GLU A 55 -96.62 13.76 7.14
N THR A 56 -96.92 12.83 8.06
CA THR A 56 -95.88 11.94 8.63
C THR A 56 -95.31 10.98 7.60
N LYS A 57 -96.13 10.43 6.70
CA LYS A 57 -95.65 9.64 5.55
C LYS A 57 -94.73 10.45 4.65
N ALA A 58 -95.15 11.63 4.22
CA ALA A 58 -94.33 12.52 3.40
C ALA A 58 -93.01 12.91 4.10
N LYS A 59 -93.05 13.17 5.40
CA LYS A 59 -91.84 13.42 6.20
C LYS A 59 -90.90 12.22 6.21
N VAL A 60 -91.41 11.01 6.40
CA VAL A 60 -90.60 9.78 6.40
C VAL A 60 -89.97 9.55 5.02
N GLU A 61 -90.71 9.74 3.94
CA GLU A 61 -90.18 9.67 2.56
C GLU A 61 -89.04 10.68 2.36
N LYS A 62 -89.20 11.93 2.80
CA LYS A 62 -88.11 12.93 2.73
C LYS A 62 -86.91 12.57 3.60
N ILE A 63 -87.10 11.94 4.76
CA ILE A 63 -85.99 11.46 5.59
C ILE A 63 -85.21 10.36 4.87
N ILE A 64 -85.88 9.46 4.15
CA ILE A 64 -85.23 8.42 3.35
C ILE A 64 -84.44 9.06 2.20
N GLU A 65 -85.03 9.98 1.44
CA GLU A 65 -84.33 10.72 0.37
C GLU A 65 -83.08 11.45 0.90
N ILE A 66 -83.17 12.12 2.06
CA ILE A 66 -82.02 12.79 2.69
C ILE A 66 -80.93 11.79 3.05
N ARG A 67 -81.29 10.61 3.59
CA ARG A 67 -80.31 9.57 3.95
C ARG A 67 -79.62 9.00 2.71
N ASP A 68 -80.38 8.78 1.64
CA ASP A 68 -79.84 8.27 0.38
C ASP A 68 -78.88 9.29 -0.25
N LEU A 69 -79.27 10.57 -0.32
CA LEU A 69 -78.42 11.65 -0.80
C LEU A 69 -77.18 11.84 0.09
N SER A 70 -77.33 11.76 1.42
CA SER A 70 -76.20 11.85 2.35
C SER A 70 -75.20 10.72 2.13
N SER A 71 -75.68 9.51 1.85
CA SER A 71 -74.84 8.35 1.53
C SER A 71 -74.12 8.55 0.20
N GLN A 72 -74.79 9.08 -0.83
CA GLN A 72 -74.17 9.41 -2.11
C GLN A 72 -73.08 10.48 -1.95
N ILE A 73 -73.32 11.53 -1.18
CA ILE A 73 -72.32 12.57 -0.89
C ILE A 73 -71.10 11.97 -0.20
N MET A 74 -71.30 11.07 0.77
CA MET A 74 -70.19 10.40 1.46
C MET A 74 -69.36 9.53 0.50
N ASN A 75 -70.01 8.78 -0.39
CA ASN A 75 -69.33 7.97 -1.40
C ASN A 75 -68.53 8.84 -2.37
N ILE A 76 -69.14 9.90 -2.93
CA ILE A 76 -68.46 10.83 -3.83
C ILE A 76 -67.27 11.50 -3.13
N LYS A 77 -67.41 11.93 -1.88
CA LYS A 77 -66.30 12.50 -1.11
C LYS A 77 -65.17 11.51 -0.90
N SER A 78 -65.49 10.25 -0.57
CA SER A 78 -64.51 9.17 -0.47
C SER A 78 -63.77 8.98 -1.81
N ASP A 79 -64.48 8.99 -2.92
CA ASP A 79 -63.86 8.80 -4.24
C ASP A 79 -63.02 10.01 -4.65
N ILE A 80 -63.45 11.24 -4.35
CA ILE A 80 -62.63 12.45 -4.52
C ILE A 80 -61.31 12.30 -3.75
N SER A 81 -61.34 11.90 -2.47
CA SER A 81 -60.11 11.72 -1.70
C SER A 81 -59.20 10.64 -2.29
N LYS A 82 -59.76 9.51 -2.78
CA LYS A 82 -58.95 8.50 -3.49
C LYS A 82 -58.33 9.07 -4.77
N PHE A 83 -59.07 9.87 -5.53
CA PHE A 83 -58.55 10.47 -6.75
C PHE A 83 -57.49 11.54 -6.46
N GLU A 84 -57.66 12.36 -5.43
CA GLU A 84 -56.66 13.31 -4.94
C GLU A 84 -55.37 12.58 -4.57
N ASP A 85 -55.45 11.50 -3.79
CA ASP A 85 -54.29 10.68 -3.44
C ASP A 85 -53.60 10.13 -4.70
N THR A 86 -54.35 9.57 -5.67
CA THR A 86 -53.75 9.07 -6.92
C THR A 86 -53.12 10.18 -7.76
N LEU A 87 -53.71 11.37 -7.78
CA LEU A 87 -53.19 12.53 -8.49
C LEU A 87 -51.86 12.99 -7.89
N GLU A 88 -51.72 12.98 -6.58
CA GLU A 88 -50.44 13.28 -5.92
C GLU A 88 -49.33 12.32 -6.35
N HIS A 89 -49.61 11.02 -6.41
CA HIS A 89 -48.64 10.03 -6.91
C HIS A 89 -48.25 10.30 -8.37
N TYR A 90 -49.22 10.62 -9.24
CA TYR A 90 -48.94 10.94 -10.63
C TYR A 90 -48.14 12.24 -10.80
N LYS A 91 -48.36 13.25 -9.95
CA LYS A 91 -47.53 14.47 -9.94
C LYS A 91 -46.08 14.16 -9.58
N VAL A 92 -45.85 13.31 -8.59
CA VAL A 92 -44.48 12.87 -8.23
C VAL A 92 -43.81 12.14 -9.39
N TYR A 93 -44.53 11.25 -10.08
CA TYR A 93 -44.00 10.56 -11.26
C TYR A 93 -43.71 11.52 -12.41
N GLN A 94 -44.59 12.50 -12.65
CA GLN A 94 -44.39 13.53 -13.67
C GLN A 94 -43.13 14.36 -13.38
N GLU A 95 -42.95 14.84 -12.15
CA GLU A 95 -41.75 15.58 -11.76
C GLU A 95 -40.47 14.76 -11.92
N PHE A 96 -40.52 13.48 -11.57
CA PHE A 96 -39.39 12.56 -11.75
C PHE A 96 -39.04 12.39 -13.23
N LEU A 97 -40.04 12.16 -14.09
CA LEU A 97 -39.82 12.04 -15.53
C LEU A 97 -39.27 13.33 -16.14
N TYR A 98 -39.69 14.51 -15.68
CA TYR A 98 -39.12 15.78 -16.14
C TYR A 98 -37.66 15.97 -15.72
N LYS A 99 -37.28 15.52 -14.52
CA LYS A 99 -35.86 15.57 -14.08
C LYS A 99 -34.95 14.69 -14.93
N LEU A 100 -35.48 13.57 -15.43
CA LEU A 100 -34.75 12.63 -16.30
C LEU A 100 -34.84 12.99 -17.78
N SER A 101 -35.79 13.83 -18.17
CA SER A 101 -35.95 14.26 -19.56
C SER A 101 -34.77 15.13 -19.98
N PRO A 102 -34.16 14.90 -21.16
CA PRO A 102 -33.04 15.71 -21.63
C PRO A 102 -33.41 17.19 -21.76
N LYS A 103 -32.47 18.08 -21.40
CA LYS A 103 -32.65 19.54 -21.53
C LYS A 103 -32.92 19.97 -22.98
N GLU A 104 -32.29 19.30 -23.93
CA GLU A 104 -32.48 19.51 -25.36
C GLU A 104 -33.95 19.34 -25.79
N TRP A 105 -34.66 18.39 -25.19
CA TRP A 105 -36.07 18.17 -25.47
C TRP A 105 -36.95 19.31 -24.94
N PHE A 106 -36.65 19.86 -23.76
CA PHE A 106 -37.35 21.04 -23.23
C PHE A 106 -37.14 22.27 -24.11
N GLU A 107 -35.91 22.49 -24.60
CA GLU A 107 -35.60 23.59 -25.51
C GLU A 107 -36.34 23.48 -26.85
N GLU A 108 -36.52 22.27 -27.38
CA GLU A 108 -37.30 22.00 -28.59
C GLU A 108 -38.80 22.31 -28.38
N GLN A 109 -39.35 21.94 -27.22
CA GLN A 109 -40.73 22.24 -26.86
C GLN A 109 -40.95 23.75 -26.70
N GLU A 110 -40.05 24.46 -26.03
CA GLU A 110 -40.12 25.92 -25.89
C GLU A 110 -40.07 26.62 -27.25
N LYS A 111 -39.20 26.17 -28.17
CA LYS A 111 -39.14 26.69 -29.54
C LYS A 111 -40.43 26.44 -30.31
N ARG A 112 -41.02 25.24 -30.19
CA ARG A 112 -42.30 24.90 -30.82
C ARG A 112 -43.45 25.75 -30.29
N LEU A 113 -43.50 25.99 -28.97
CA LEU A 113 -44.46 26.88 -28.34
C LEU A 113 -44.28 28.34 -28.78
N ALA A 114 -43.03 28.83 -28.87
CA ALA A 114 -42.73 30.16 -29.37
C ALA A 114 -43.13 30.35 -30.84
N LEU A 115 -42.90 29.35 -31.69
CA LEU A 115 -43.33 29.32 -33.09
C LEU A 115 -44.85 29.32 -33.25
N ARG A 116 -45.57 28.64 -32.36
CA ARG A 116 -47.06 28.65 -32.32
C ARG A 116 -47.59 30.00 -31.88
N LYS A 117 -47.06 30.56 -30.78
CA LYS A 117 -47.41 31.91 -30.32
C LYS A 117 -47.12 33.00 -31.36
N ALA A 118 -46.07 32.82 -32.17
CA ALA A 118 -45.76 33.71 -33.29
C ALA A 118 -46.71 33.53 -34.51
N LYS A 119 -47.31 32.34 -34.68
CA LYS A 119 -48.31 32.05 -35.72
C LYS A 119 -49.74 32.45 -35.31
N GLU A 120 -50.04 32.50 -34.02
CA GLU A 120 -51.36 32.84 -33.47
C GLU A 120 -51.63 34.35 -33.34
N VAL A 121 -50.75 35.24 -33.81
CA VAL A 121 -51.06 36.66 -33.91
C VAL A 121 -51.90 36.91 -35.18
N PRO A 122 -53.23 37.11 -35.12
CA PRO A 122 -54.06 37.31 -36.29
C PRO A 122 -54.23 38.81 -36.59
N GLU A 123 -54.70 39.05 -37.80
CA GLU A 123 -54.86 40.28 -38.55
C GLU A 123 -55.53 41.48 -37.84
N ALA A 124 -55.25 42.66 -38.41
CA ALA A 124 -55.72 43.98 -38.02
C ALA A 124 -57.24 44.11 -37.76
N PRO A 125 -57.67 44.91 -36.77
CA PRO A 125 -59.10 45.21 -36.58
C PRO A 125 -59.61 46.23 -37.61
N LEU A 126 -60.58 45.83 -38.42
CA LEU A 126 -61.43 46.73 -39.20
C LEU A 126 -62.47 47.40 -38.28
N GLU A 127 -62.50 48.73 -38.37
CA GLU A 127 -63.48 49.61 -37.76
C GLU A 127 -64.93 49.29 -38.21
N SER A 128 -65.89 49.36 -37.28
CA SER A 128 -67.17 50.02 -37.55
C SER A 128 -67.83 50.54 -36.27
N SER A 129 -67.79 51.86 -36.17
CA SER A 129 -68.75 52.79 -35.56
C SER A 129 -70.21 52.41 -35.87
N VAL A 130 -71.30 52.67 -35.12
CA VAL A 130 -71.80 53.81 -34.32
C VAL A 130 -73.05 53.27 -33.58
N ASP A 131 -73.29 53.58 -32.30
CA ASP A 131 -74.49 54.35 -31.91
C ASP A 131 -74.47 54.89 -30.48
N LYS A 132 -74.98 56.12 -30.34
CA LYS A 132 -74.99 57.00 -29.18
C LYS A 132 -76.32 56.89 -28.42
N GLY A 133 -76.29 57.08 -27.10
CA GLY A 133 -77.52 57.13 -26.29
C GLY A 133 -77.39 57.69 -24.87
N SER A 134 -76.79 58.88 -24.71
CA SER A 134 -77.11 59.93 -23.73
C SER A 134 -77.32 59.65 -22.22
N ARG A 135 -76.33 60.12 -21.43
CA ARG A 135 -76.40 61.00 -20.22
C ARG A 135 -77.68 61.06 -19.36
N SER A 136 -77.49 60.82 -18.04
CA SER A 136 -77.73 61.77 -16.92
C SER A 136 -77.27 61.11 -15.60
N GLY A 137 -76.29 61.64 -14.86
CA GLY A 137 -76.51 62.66 -13.81
C GLY A 137 -76.90 62.00 -12.47
N GLY A 138 -75.96 61.95 -11.49
CA GLY A 138 -76.10 61.28 -10.17
C GLY A 138 -77.05 61.97 -9.17
N PRO A 139 -76.89 61.89 -7.82
CA PRO A 139 -75.84 61.25 -7.02
C PRO A 139 -76.36 60.35 -5.86
N GLY A 140 -75.42 59.78 -5.11
CA GLY A 140 -75.64 58.85 -3.99
C GLY A 140 -76.31 59.42 -2.74
N TRP A 141 -76.74 58.50 -1.89
CA TRP A 141 -77.28 58.76 -0.55
C TRP A 141 -76.59 57.88 0.49
N LEU A 142 -76.20 58.53 1.57
CA LEU A 142 -75.62 57.97 2.79
C LEU A 142 -76.67 57.23 3.63
N GLY A 143 -76.23 56.11 4.22
CA GLY A 143 -76.37 55.72 5.63
C GLY A 143 -77.72 55.83 6.34
N ARG A 144 -78.16 54.68 6.91
CA ARG A 144 -78.56 54.59 8.33
C ARG A 144 -78.82 53.15 8.77
N ASP A 145 -78.09 52.74 9.80
CA ASP A 145 -78.50 51.74 10.79
C ASP A 145 -79.82 52.17 11.48
N PRO A 146 -80.53 51.19 12.08
CA PRO A 146 -80.84 51.33 13.49
C PRO A 146 -80.66 50.04 14.31
N GLN A 147 -80.00 50.21 15.46
CA GLN A 147 -79.97 49.26 16.57
C GLN A 147 -81.21 49.37 17.49
N ARG A 148 -81.61 48.19 18.00
CA ARG A 148 -82.20 47.87 19.34
C ARG A 148 -83.65 48.29 19.64
N PRO A 149 -84.31 47.74 20.70
CA PRO A 149 -83.89 46.82 21.80
C PRO A 149 -84.76 45.54 21.89
N GLY A 150 -84.60 44.50 22.73
CA GLY A 150 -83.89 44.30 23.99
C GLY A 150 -84.85 44.11 25.19
N VAL A 151 -85.44 42.92 25.39
CA VAL A 151 -86.08 42.37 26.63
C VAL A 151 -86.12 40.83 26.43
N GLY A 152 -85.71 39.89 27.28
CA GLY A 152 -85.59 39.81 28.74
C GLY A 152 -86.59 38.76 29.25
N GLY A 153 -86.15 37.53 29.57
CA GLY A 153 -86.97 36.54 30.29
C GLY A 153 -86.50 35.09 30.15
N GLY A 154 -86.34 34.39 31.28
CA GLY A 154 -86.10 32.93 31.37
C GLY A 154 -87.18 32.12 30.63
N TRP A 155 -87.09 30.80 30.51
CA TRP A 155 -87.24 29.80 31.56
C TRP A 155 -86.73 28.45 31.01
N ARG A 156 -86.08 27.62 31.84
CA ARG A 156 -85.85 26.19 31.57
C ARG A 156 -87.07 25.39 32.04
N PRO A 157 -87.24 24.15 31.53
CA PRO A 157 -87.26 23.03 32.46
C PRO A 157 -86.38 21.85 32.04
N ALA A 158 -85.95 21.12 33.07
CA ALA A 158 -85.18 19.89 33.02
C ALA A 158 -86.10 18.66 32.94
N LEU A 159 -85.63 17.60 32.27
CA LEU A 159 -86.03 16.22 32.56
C LEU A 159 -84.77 15.32 32.56
N ARG A 160 -84.63 14.60 33.67
CA ARG A 160 -83.72 13.49 34.04
C ARG A 160 -84.25 12.19 33.38
N GLY A 161 -83.55 11.07 33.14
CA GLY A 161 -82.18 10.62 33.35
C GLY A 161 -81.94 9.27 32.62
N LEU A 162 -80.67 8.97 32.26
CA LEU A 162 -79.85 7.78 32.64
C LEU A 162 -79.88 6.58 31.65
N PRO A 163 -78.88 5.68 31.64
CA PRO A 163 -77.42 5.87 31.44
C PRO A 163 -76.81 4.80 30.50
N ALA A 164 -75.52 4.93 30.11
CA ALA A 164 -74.51 3.86 30.12
C ALA A 164 -73.26 4.19 29.28
N GLN A 165 -72.11 4.19 29.96
CA GLN A 165 -70.86 3.50 29.62
C GLN A 165 -70.27 3.61 28.20
N GLY A 166 -69.00 4.01 28.12
CA GLY A 166 -68.13 3.54 27.04
C GLY A 166 -67.02 4.47 26.59
N LEU A 167 -65.89 4.38 27.30
CA LEU A 167 -64.53 4.43 26.73
C LEU A 167 -64.03 5.74 26.10
N TYR A 168 -63.26 6.44 26.94
CA TYR A 168 -62.02 7.10 26.55
C TYR A 168 -61.07 6.07 25.92
N LEU A 169 -60.41 6.43 24.82
CA LEU A 169 -59.02 6.09 24.44
C LEU A 169 -58.82 6.38 22.94
N TRP A 170 -58.30 7.56 22.60
CA TRP A 170 -57.04 7.67 21.86
C TRP A 170 -56.56 9.13 21.88
N ALA A 171 -55.71 9.44 22.86
CA ALA A 171 -54.64 10.39 22.63
C ALA A 171 -53.43 9.52 22.28
N LEU A 172 -52.72 9.87 21.21
CA LEU A 172 -51.28 9.74 20.99
C LEU A 172 -51.00 9.94 19.49
N SER A 173 -50.62 11.17 19.12
CA SER A 173 -49.50 11.32 18.17
C SER A 173 -48.22 10.89 18.89
N PRO A 174 -47.23 10.34 18.18
CA PRO A 174 -46.11 11.22 17.86
C PRO A 174 -45.37 10.90 16.53
N LEU A 175 -44.48 11.84 16.19
CA LEU A 175 -43.38 11.80 15.21
C LEU A 175 -43.67 12.26 13.78
N SER A 176 -43.70 13.58 13.67
CA SER A 176 -43.00 14.34 12.64
C SER A 176 -41.52 13.92 12.56
N LEU A 177 -41.02 13.61 11.36
CA LEU A 177 -39.67 13.99 10.94
C LEU A 177 -39.55 14.02 9.41
N TYR A 178 -38.79 15.01 8.94
CA TYR A 178 -38.41 15.31 7.55
C TYR A 178 -39.31 16.30 6.78
N ARG A 179 -39.21 17.57 7.20
CA ARG A 179 -39.56 18.74 6.40
C ARG A 179 -38.28 19.46 5.97
N SER A 180 -37.77 19.12 4.79
CA SER A 180 -36.82 19.95 4.02
C SER A 180 -37.67 20.79 3.07
N SER A 181 -37.98 22.05 3.37
CA SER A 181 -37.14 23.22 3.02
C SER A 181 -36.76 23.28 1.54
N SER A 182 -37.71 23.69 0.71
CA SER A 182 -37.43 24.44 -0.52
C SER A 182 -38.54 25.49 -0.75
N THR A 183 -38.05 26.66 -1.13
CA THR A 183 -38.69 27.97 -1.29
C THR A 183 -39.78 28.04 -2.36
N PRO A 184 -40.63 29.08 -2.32
CA PRO A 184 -41.89 29.15 -3.06
C PRO A 184 -41.68 29.62 -4.49
N LEU A 185 -42.36 29.01 -5.45
CA LEU A 185 -42.57 29.66 -6.74
C LEU A 185 -43.96 29.38 -7.29
N SER A 186 -44.73 30.47 -7.27
CA SER A 186 -45.80 30.87 -8.17
C SER A 186 -47.07 30.02 -8.26
N THR A 187 -48.07 30.55 -7.56
CA THR A 187 -49.45 30.76 -8.04
C THR A 187 -49.59 30.74 -9.56
N GLN A 188 -50.47 29.88 -10.06
CA GLN A 188 -51.16 30.04 -11.34
C GLN A 188 -52.46 29.23 -11.20
N GLU A 189 -53.52 29.86 -10.67
CA GLU A 189 -54.60 30.45 -11.49
C GLU A 189 -55.21 29.41 -12.43
N ASP A 190 -56.35 28.88 -12.01
CA ASP A 190 -57.30 28.13 -12.81
C ASP A 190 -57.75 29.00 -13.99
N VAL A 191 -57.05 28.87 -15.12
CA VAL A 191 -57.49 29.38 -16.42
C VAL A 191 -58.04 28.19 -17.20
N ASP A 192 -59.35 28.15 -17.25
CA ASP A 192 -60.18 27.25 -18.07
C ASP A 192 -59.94 27.60 -19.55
N SER A 193 -58.81 27.13 -20.09
CA SER A 193 -58.51 27.13 -21.51
C SER A 193 -58.74 25.72 -22.02
N GLU A 194 -59.83 25.55 -22.78
CA GLU A 194 -60.07 24.40 -23.66
C GLU A 194 -58.99 24.33 -24.74
N ASP A 195 -57.79 23.90 -24.37
CA ASP A 195 -56.87 23.24 -25.27
C ASP A 195 -56.16 22.16 -24.48
N SER A 196 -56.69 20.94 -24.55
CA SER A 196 -56.00 19.72 -24.12
C SER A 196 -54.82 19.45 -25.05
N GLU A 197 -53.90 20.40 -25.18
CA GLU A 197 -52.63 20.18 -25.86
C GLU A 197 -51.81 19.24 -24.98
N GLU A 198 -51.90 17.95 -25.31
CA GLU A 198 -51.11 16.82 -24.84
C GLU A 198 -49.94 17.21 -23.93
N LEU A 199 -50.00 16.77 -22.67
CA LEU A 199 -48.79 16.60 -21.86
C LEU A 199 -47.90 15.54 -22.55
N GLN A 200 -47.23 15.93 -23.63
CA GLN A 200 -46.27 15.10 -24.33
C GLN A 200 -45.11 14.90 -23.36
N LEU A 201 -44.97 13.68 -22.84
CA LEU A 201 -43.82 13.27 -22.05
C LEU A 201 -42.70 12.87 -23.01
N TYR A 202 -41.44 13.10 -22.62
CA TYR A 202 -40.29 12.60 -23.38
C TYR A 202 -40.29 11.07 -23.48
N PHE A 203 -40.67 10.41 -22.38
CA PHE A 203 -40.76 8.96 -22.31
C PHE A 203 -42.17 8.50 -22.69
N THR A 204 -42.31 7.78 -23.80
CA THR A 204 -43.59 7.22 -24.28
C THR A 204 -43.77 5.77 -23.86
N GLU A 205 -42.65 5.04 -23.72
CA GLU A 205 -42.65 3.63 -23.35
C GLU A 205 -41.84 3.41 -22.05
N PRO A 206 -42.33 2.61 -21.09
CA PRO A 206 -41.61 2.35 -19.84
C PRO A 206 -40.20 1.76 -20.05
N GLN A 207 -39.98 1.04 -21.16
CA GLN A 207 -38.67 0.45 -21.50
C GLN A 207 -37.59 1.53 -21.72
N GLN A 208 -37.96 2.69 -22.27
CA GLN A 208 -37.01 3.78 -22.52
C GLN A 208 -36.35 4.29 -21.23
N LEU A 209 -37.11 4.33 -20.14
CA LEU A 209 -36.58 4.73 -18.83
C LEU A 209 -35.63 3.67 -18.28
N LEU A 210 -35.98 2.38 -18.41
CA LEU A 210 -35.12 1.28 -18.00
C LEU A 210 -33.82 1.27 -18.82
N ASP A 211 -33.89 1.53 -20.12
CA ASP A 211 -32.71 1.64 -21.00
C ASP A 211 -31.81 2.82 -20.62
N VAL A 212 -32.37 3.92 -20.13
CA VAL A 212 -31.56 5.03 -19.58
C VAL A 212 -30.88 4.60 -18.29
N PHE A 213 -31.57 3.88 -17.40
CA PHE A 213 -30.96 3.35 -16.18
C PHE A 213 -29.86 2.33 -16.46
N THR A 214 -30.08 1.38 -17.37
CA THR A 214 -29.05 0.40 -17.74
C THR A 214 -27.82 1.09 -18.35
N LYS A 215 -28.01 2.08 -19.23
CA LYS A 215 -26.89 2.89 -19.75
C LYS A 215 -26.16 3.65 -18.65
N LEU A 216 -26.88 4.24 -17.69
CA LEU A 216 -26.27 4.93 -16.54
C LEU A 216 -25.52 3.95 -15.64
N GLU A 217 -26.06 2.75 -15.43
CA GLU A 217 -25.39 1.67 -14.69
C GLU A 217 -24.12 1.23 -15.41
N GLU A 218 -24.17 0.98 -16.72
CA GLU A 218 -23.02 0.66 -17.55
C GLU A 218 -21.95 1.76 -17.52
N GLN A 219 -22.37 3.04 -17.62
CA GLN A 219 -21.47 4.18 -17.51
C GLN A 219 -20.83 4.26 -16.13
N ASN A 220 -21.61 4.13 -15.06
CA ASN A 220 -21.09 4.14 -13.70
C ASN A 220 -20.11 2.99 -13.46
N LEU A 221 -20.41 1.77 -13.94
CA LEU A 221 -19.51 0.63 -13.88
C LEU A 221 -18.21 0.90 -14.67
N SER A 222 -18.31 1.50 -15.86
CA SER A 222 -17.13 1.86 -16.65
C SER A 222 -16.26 2.92 -15.96
N LEU A 223 -16.88 3.90 -15.28
CA LEU A 223 -16.19 4.93 -14.52
C LEU A 223 -15.49 4.34 -13.29
N ILE A 224 -16.15 3.42 -12.57
CA ILE A 224 -15.55 2.72 -11.44
C ILE A 224 -14.35 1.90 -11.91
N GLN A 225 -14.51 1.13 -12.99
CA GLN A 225 -13.43 0.33 -13.55
C GLN A 225 -12.25 1.21 -14.00
N ASN A 226 -12.50 2.29 -14.73
CA ASN A 226 -11.44 3.22 -15.15
C ASN A 226 -10.72 3.86 -13.97
N THR A 227 -11.46 4.23 -12.92
CA THR A 227 -10.88 4.80 -11.70
C THR A 227 -9.98 3.78 -11.01
N GLN A 228 -10.39 2.52 -10.93
CA GLN A 228 -9.58 1.45 -10.34
C GLN A 228 -8.34 1.14 -11.18
N GLU A 229 -8.47 1.03 -12.51
CA GLU A 229 -7.32 0.84 -13.41
C GLU A 229 -6.32 2.01 -13.29
N MET A 230 -6.81 3.26 -13.22
CA MET A 230 -5.98 4.43 -13.00
C MET A 230 -5.28 4.39 -11.63
N GLU A 231 -5.99 3.97 -10.58
CA GLU A 231 -5.42 3.80 -9.23
C GLU A 231 -4.29 2.75 -9.24
N GLU A 232 -4.51 1.59 -9.86
CA GLU A 232 -3.49 0.54 -10.01
C GLU A 232 -2.25 1.06 -10.75
N THR A 233 -2.42 1.77 -11.88
CA THR A 233 -1.28 2.35 -12.61
C THR A 233 -0.53 3.39 -11.77
N LEU A 234 -1.24 4.17 -10.95
CA LEU A 234 -0.65 5.16 -10.06
C LEU A 234 0.13 4.49 -8.92
N GLU A 235 -0.37 3.38 -8.39
CA GLU A 235 0.34 2.57 -7.39
C GLU A 235 1.62 1.96 -7.96
N GLU A 236 1.56 1.41 -9.18
CA GLU A 236 2.74 0.89 -9.90
C GLU A 236 3.78 1.99 -10.15
N LEU A 237 3.35 3.17 -10.61
CA LEU A 237 4.24 4.32 -10.79
C LEU A 237 4.85 4.79 -9.47
N ASN A 238 4.08 4.81 -8.38
CA ASN A 238 4.61 5.14 -7.07
C ASN A 238 5.63 4.10 -6.57
N LEU A 239 5.38 2.82 -6.80
CA LEU A 239 6.31 1.75 -6.44
C LEU A 239 7.63 1.89 -7.22
N THR A 240 7.56 2.12 -8.53
CA THR A 240 8.75 2.32 -9.37
C THR A 240 9.52 3.58 -8.97
N LEU A 241 8.83 4.67 -8.64
CA LEU A 241 9.44 5.89 -8.11
C LEU A 241 10.15 5.61 -6.77
N LYS A 242 9.51 4.93 -5.83
CA LYS A 242 10.14 4.56 -4.55
C LYS A 242 11.37 3.69 -4.76
N ASN A 243 11.30 2.69 -5.65
CA ASN A 243 12.42 1.81 -5.94
C ASN A 243 13.59 2.55 -6.60
N THR A 244 13.30 3.46 -7.54
CA THR A 244 14.34 4.30 -8.18
C THR A 244 14.96 5.27 -7.19
N GLN A 245 14.17 5.89 -6.31
CA GLN A 245 14.66 6.73 -5.22
C GLN A 245 15.61 5.96 -4.29
N ILE A 246 15.22 4.76 -3.85
CA ILE A 246 16.07 3.90 -3.00
C ILE A 246 17.38 3.55 -3.73
N ARG A 247 17.34 3.26 -5.04
CA ARG A 247 18.54 2.97 -5.82
C ARG A 247 19.46 4.20 -5.91
N MET A 248 18.92 5.36 -6.24
CA MET A 248 19.68 6.61 -6.29
C MET A 248 20.29 6.95 -4.92
N ASP A 249 19.55 6.78 -3.82
CA ASP A 249 20.07 7.02 -2.48
C ASP A 249 21.22 6.07 -2.12
N ARG A 250 21.15 4.81 -2.56
CA ARG A 250 22.27 3.86 -2.40
C ARG A 250 23.49 4.30 -3.20
N GLU A 251 23.32 4.69 -4.47
CA GLU A 251 24.41 5.19 -5.32
C GLU A 251 25.04 6.46 -4.73
N VAL A 252 24.23 7.42 -4.28
CA VAL A 252 24.71 8.64 -3.60
C VAL A 252 25.52 8.29 -2.35
N ASN A 253 25.05 7.33 -1.55
CA ASN A 253 25.77 6.91 -0.35
C ASN A 253 27.09 6.19 -0.69
N GLN A 254 27.13 5.38 -1.74
CA GLN A 254 28.36 4.76 -2.23
C GLN A 254 29.37 5.82 -2.71
N LEU A 255 28.91 6.81 -3.50
CA LEU A 255 29.76 7.92 -3.95
C LEU A 255 30.31 8.71 -2.77
N LYS A 256 29.50 9.00 -1.74
CA LYS A 256 29.96 9.66 -0.51
C LYS A 256 31.05 8.84 0.21
N GLN A 257 30.89 7.51 0.29
CA GLN A 257 31.89 6.63 0.90
C GLN A 257 33.20 6.62 0.09
N TRP A 258 33.12 6.60 -1.24
CA TRP A 258 34.30 6.69 -2.11
C TRP A 258 35.01 8.03 -1.97
N ILE A 259 34.26 9.14 -1.91
CA ILE A 259 34.83 10.46 -1.65
C ILE A 259 35.57 10.45 -0.31
N ALA A 260 34.95 9.95 0.77
CA ALA A 260 35.60 9.88 2.08
C ALA A 260 36.88 9.01 2.08
N THR A 261 36.86 7.89 1.36
CA THR A 261 38.00 6.99 1.23
C THR A 261 39.13 7.63 0.41
N MET A 262 38.80 8.31 -0.69
CA MET A 262 39.78 9.05 -1.49
C MET A 262 40.37 10.22 -0.70
N MET A 263 39.55 10.98 0.03
CA MET A 263 40.04 12.07 0.90
C MET A 263 41.00 11.55 1.97
N THR A 264 40.69 10.42 2.61
CA THR A 264 41.60 9.81 3.60
C THR A 264 42.89 9.27 2.96
N SER A 265 42.84 8.76 1.72
CA SER A 265 44.05 8.37 0.98
C SER A 265 44.90 9.58 0.61
N ILE A 266 44.29 10.67 0.13
CA ILE A 266 44.98 11.92 -0.21
C ILE A 266 45.68 12.47 1.04
N MET A 267 44.99 12.55 2.18
CA MET A 267 45.59 13.02 3.42
C MET A 267 46.80 12.19 3.84
N LYS A 268 46.73 10.86 3.73
CA LYS A 268 47.87 9.97 4.05
C LYS A 268 49.03 10.18 3.10
N GLU A 269 48.76 10.35 1.81
CA GLU A 269 49.81 10.62 0.81
C GLU A 269 50.44 11.99 0.99
N GLU A 270 49.66 13.01 1.37
CA GLU A 270 50.16 14.33 1.72
C GLU A 270 51.04 14.28 2.98
N GLU A 271 50.66 13.48 3.99
CA GLU A 271 51.46 13.24 5.19
C GLU A 271 52.78 12.53 4.86
N THR A 272 52.75 11.45 4.06
CA THR A 272 53.98 10.75 3.64
C THR A 272 54.87 11.64 2.77
N ALA A 273 54.30 12.46 1.88
CA ALA A 273 55.04 13.44 1.10
C ALA A 273 55.73 14.48 1.99
N ALA A 274 55.03 15.01 3.00
CA ALA A 274 55.59 15.94 3.97
C ALA A 274 56.72 15.29 4.81
N GLU A 275 56.54 14.03 5.24
CA GLU A 275 57.59 13.28 5.93
C GLU A 275 58.83 13.06 5.07
N LEU A 276 58.65 12.68 3.80
CA LEU A 276 59.75 12.47 2.86
C LEU A 276 60.47 13.77 2.53
N GLU A 277 59.74 14.88 2.40
CA GLU A 277 60.33 16.19 2.22
C GLU A 277 61.18 16.58 3.44
N LEU A 278 60.68 16.34 4.66
CA LEU A 278 61.45 16.55 5.88
C LEU A 278 62.70 15.66 5.92
N LYS A 279 62.57 14.36 5.65
CA LYS A 279 63.71 13.42 5.58
C LYS A 279 64.73 13.91 4.57
N SER A 280 64.28 14.24 3.36
CA SER A 280 65.12 14.84 2.32
C SER A 280 65.87 16.04 2.88
N ARG A 281 65.19 17.07 3.39
CA ARG A 281 65.83 18.25 3.96
C ARG A 281 66.89 17.88 5.02
N VAL A 282 66.58 16.98 5.97
CA VAL A 282 67.50 16.51 7.01
C VAL A 282 68.74 15.80 6.43
N PHE A 283 68.56 14.90 5.46
CA PHE A 283 69.67 14.19 4.81
C PHE A 283 70.55 15.12 3.95
N HIS A 284 69.97 16.19 3.39
CA HIS A 284 70.73 17.21 2.62
C HIS A 284 71.54 18.17 3.51
N PHE A 285 71.38 18.18 4.84
CA PHE A 285 72.22 18.97 5.76
C PHE A 285 73.59 18.33 6.04
N GLY A 286 73.81 17.07 5.68
CA GLY A 286 75.13 16.45 5.65
C GLY A 286 75.73 16.51 4.24
N GLU A 287 77.06 16.57 4.11
CA GLU A 287 77.75 16.37 2.83
C GLU A 287 77.47 14.95 2.31
N TYR A 288 76.33 14.75 1.65
CA TYR A 288 75.94 13.48 1.06
C TYR A 288 76.86 13.21 -0.13
N LYS A 289 77.89 12.40 0.09
CA LYS A 289 78.82 11.93 -0.94
C LYS A 289 78.21 10.78 -1.73
N GLY A 290 76.97 10.94 -2.22
CA GLY A 290 76.22 9.91 -2.95
C GLY A 290 77.04 9.29 -4.09
N ALA A 291 77.72 10.13 -4.87
CA ALA A 291 78.60 9.66 -5.95
C ALA A 291 79.78 8.77 -5.48
N GLN A 292 80.22 8.86 -4.22
CA GLN A 292 81.24 7.96 -3.66
C GLN A 292 80.61 6.64 -3.18
N GLN A 293 79.42 6.70 -2.60
CA GLN A 293 78.67 5.53 -2.15
C GLN A 293 78.17 4.69 -3.34
N ASP A 294 77.72 5.32 -4.43
CA ASP A 294 77.29 4.64 -5.65
C ASP A 294 78.46 3.89 -6.31
N LYS A 295 79.63 4.52 -6.40
CA LYS A 295 80.86 3.86 -6.89
C LYS A 295 81.25 2.66 -6.02
N LEU A 296 81.10 2.77 -4.70
CA LEU A 296 81.36 1.66 -3.80
C LEU A 296 80.35 0.53 -4.00
N LEU A 297 79.06 0.87 -4.17
CA LEU A 297 77.99 -0.10 -4.39
C LEU A 297 78.18 -0.84 -5.72
N GLU A 298 78.53 -0.15 -6.80
CA GLU A 298 78.88 -0.75 -8.08
C GLU A 298 80.07 -1.71 -7.94
N SER A 299 81.12 -1.30 -7.21
CA SER A 299 82.29 -2.15 -6.96
C SER A 299 81.93 -3.42 -6.19
N LEU A 300 81.08 -3.30 -5.16
CA LEU A 300 80.59 -4.44 -4.39
C LEU A 300 79.72 -5.37 -5.25
N ASN A 301 78.83 -4.81 -6.07
CA ASN A 301 78.00 -5.58 -6.99
C ASN A 301 78.85 -6.40 -7.97
N HIS A 302 79.92 -5.81 -8.53
CA HIS A 302 80.87 -6.54 -9.38
C HIS A 302 81.55 -7.70 -8.63
N LYS A 303 82.01 -7.48 -7.40
CA LYS A 303 82.63 -8.57 -6.61
C LYS A 303 81.65 -9.70 -6.31
N VAL A 304 80.40 -9.37 -5.97
CA VAL A 304 79.36 -10.38 -5.72
C VAL A 304 79.04 -11.16 -6.98
N LEU A 305 78.93 -10.49 -8.13
CA LEU A 305 78.76 -11.12 -9.43
C LEU A 305 79.90 -12.07 -9.77
N ASP A 306 81.14 -11.67 -9.50
CA ASP A 306 82.32 -12.50 -9.73
C ASP A 306 82.27 -13.77 -8.86
N VAL A 307 81.98 -13.65 -7.57
CA VAL A 307 81.87 -14.82 -6.66
C VAL A 307 80.72 -15.73 -7.10
N TYR A 308 79.56 -15.17 -7.44
CA TYR A 308 78.40 -15.94 -7.91
C TYR A 308 78.73 -16.77 -9.14
N ARG A 309 79.42 -16.18 -10.13
CA ARG A 309 79.85 -16.87 -11.36
C ARG A 309 80.78 -18.06 -11.06
N HIS A 310 81.67 -17.92 -10.08
CA HIS A 310 82.62 -18.96 -9.72
C HIS A 310 81.99 -20.09 -8.89
N CYS A 311 81.03 -19.77 -8.01
CA CYS A 311 80.42 -20.75 -7.10
C CYS A 311 79.22 -21.49 -7.71
N VAL A 312 78.38 -20.81 -8.50
CA VAL A 312 77.07 -21.32 -8.95
C VAL A 312 77.03 -21.57 -10.46
N GLY A 313 77.79 -20.78 -11.24
CA GLY A 313 77.81 -20.83 -12.71
C GLY A 313 77.24 -19.56 -13.36
N ALA A 314 77.07 -19.60 -14.68
CA ALA A 314 76.56 -18.45 -15.44
C ALA A 314 75.13 -18.09 -14.99
N PRO A 315 74.82 -16.79 -14.77
CA PRO A 315 73.48 -16.38 -14.39
C PRO A 315 72.47 -16.78 -15.48
N GLN A 316 71.40 -17.50 -15.09
CA GLN A 316 70.24 -17.69 -15.97
C GLN A 316 69.61 -16.34 -16.32
N GLU A 317 68.92 -16.30 -17.46
CA GLU A 317 68.37 -15.11 -18.13
C GLU A 317 67.39 -14.32 -17.25
N GLY A 318 67.92 -13.49 -16.37
CA GLY A 318 67.21 -12.53 -15.52
C GLY A 318 68.21 -11.88 -14.57
N SER A 319 68.27 -10.55 -14.51
CA SER A 319 69.24 -9.87 -13.65
C SER A 319 68.91 -10.11 -12.18
N LEU A 320 69.55 -11.11 -11.56
CA LEU A 320 69.45 -11.30 -10.12
C LEU A 320 70.02 -10.07 -9.41
N GLY A 321 69.29 -9.56 -8.42
CA GLY A 321 69.78 -8.46 -7.57
C GLY A 321 70.97 -8.92 -6.72
N THR A 322 71.83 -7.99 -6.27
CA THR A 322 73.02 -8.30 -5.46
C THR A 322 72.69 -9.10 -4.20
N VAL A 323 71.58 -8.78 -3.54
CA VAL A 323 71.10 -9.51 -2.35
C VAL A 323 70.68 -10.94 -2.70
N GLN A 324 69.97 -11.12 -3.81
CA GLN A 324 69.54 -12.44 -4.27
C GLN A 324 70.76 -13.32 -4.64
N MET A 325 71.77 -12.75 -5.30
CA MET A 325 73.02 -13.44 -5.59
C MET A 325 73.74 -13.90 -4.31
N LEU A 326 73.79 -13.05 -3.28
CA LEU A 326 74.37 -13.41 -1.98
C LEU A 326 73.61 -14.55 -1.29
N THR A 327 72.27 -14.54 -1.31
CA THR A 327 71.47 -15.62 -0.71
C THR A 327 71.73 -16.97 -1.38
N VAL A 328 71.92 -17.00 -2.70
CA VAL A 328 72.24 -18.24 -3.41
C VAL A 328 73.67 -18.70 -3.10
N ILE A 329 74.64 -17.78 -3.01
CA ILE A 329 76.01 -18.11 -2.59
C ILE A 329 76.01 -18.69 -1.17
N GLU A 330 75.27 -18.09 -0.25
CA GLU A 330 75.13 -18.56 1.14
C GLU A 330 74.55 -19.97 1.18
N HIS A 331 73.46 -20.21 0.44
CA HIS A 331 72.86 -21.54 0.37
C HIS A 331 73.82 -22.59 -0.22
N GLN A 332 74.55 -22.25 -1.29
CA GLN A 332 75.56 -23.14 -1.86
C GLN A 332 76.72 -23.43 -0.89
N LEU A 333 77.14 -22.44 -0.11
CA LEU A 333 78.15 -22.61 0.92
C LEU A 333 77.65 -23.56 2.02
N ASP A 334 76.41 -23.40 2.48
CA ASP A 334 75.80 -24.28 3.47
C ASP A 334 75.68 -25.73 2.95
N GLU A 335 75.22 -25.93 1.72
CA GLU A 335 75.16 -27.26 1.09
C GLU A 335 76.54 -27.93 1.02
N LEU A 336 77.59 -27.18 0.66
CA LEU A 336 78.95 -27.69 0.60
C LEU A 336 79.48 -28.05 2.00
N LEU A 337 79.16 -27.26 3.02
CA LEU A 337 79.52 -27.54 4.41
C LEU A 337 78.80 -28.79 4.93
N GLU A 338 77.49 -28.93 4.69
CA GLU A 338 76.75 -30.15 5.06
C GLU A 338 77.32 -31.39 4.36
N ASN A 339 77.66 -31.27 3.07
CA ASN A 339 78.27 -32.36 2.32
C ASN A 339 79.64 -32.76 2.89
N LEU A 340 80.42 -31.80 3.38
CA LEU A 340 81.72 -32.04 4.02
C LEU A 340 81.56 -32.78 5.35
N GLU A 341 80.55 -32.43 6.16
CA GLU A 341 80.27 -33.11 7.43
C GLU A 341 79.74 -34.53 7.23
N ARG A 342 78.96 -34.77 6.17
CA ARG A 342 78.36 -36.07 5.86
C ARG A 342 79.30 -37.04 5.14
N VAL A 343 80.54 -36.65 4.84
CA VAL A 343 81.50 -37.54 4.18
C VAL A 343 81.72 -38.79 5.04
N PRO A 344 81.40 -40.00 4.55
CA PRO A 344 81.57 -41.22 5.34
C PRO A 344 83.02 -41.42 5.77
N GLN A 345 83.24 -41.69 7.06
CA GLN A 345 84.58 -41.93 7.63
C GLN A 345 85.35 -43.03 6.87
N ALA A 346 84.66 -44.04 6.33
CA ALA A 346 85.27 -45.07 5.49
C ALA A 346 85.96 -44.51 4.23
N LYS A 347 85.40 -43.47 3.59
CA LYS A 347 86.04 -42.81 2.43
C LYS A 347 87.24 -41.97 2.86
N ILE A 348 87.18 -41.33 4.03
CA ILE A 348 88.29 -40.57 4.62
C ILE A 348 89.46 -41.51 4.91
N GLU A 349 89.21 -42.62 5.61
CA GLU A 349 90.23 -43.64 5.88
C GLU A 349 90.83 -44.25 4.61
N GLN A 350 90.01 -44.50 3.58
CA GLN A 350 90.50 -45.00 2.29
C GLN A 350 91.41 -43.97 1.60
N ALA A 351 91.04 -42.69 1.63
CA ALA A 351 91.86 -41.61 1.08
C ALA A 351 93.16 -41.43 1.87
N GLU A 352 93.13 -41.51 3.20
CA GLU A 352 94.32 -41.49 4.06
C GLU A 352 95.23 -42.69 3.79
N LYS A 353 94.66 -43.91 3.73
CA LYS A 353 95.41 -45.13 3.38
C LYS A 353 96.02 -45.04 1.98
N ALA A 354 95.31 -44.45 1.01
CA ALA A 354 95.82 -44.24 -0.33
C ALA A 354 96.96 -43.21 -0.34
N LYS A 355 96.82 -42.08 0.36
CA LYS A 355 97.86 -41.05 0.48
C LYS A 355 99.09 -41.55 1.23
N GLU A 356 98.90 -42.31 2.30
CA GLU A 356 99.98 -42.94 3.06
C GLU A 356 100.65 -44.05 2.24
N LYS A 357 99.91 -44.81 1.43
CA LYS A 357 100.47 -45.78 0.47
C LYS A 357 101.29 -45.07 -0.62
N GLU A 358 100.78 -43.99 -1.22
CA GLU A 358 101.48 -43.16 -2.19
C GLU A 358 102.78 -42.59 -1.60
N ARG A 359 102.72 -42.10 -0.36
CA ARG A 359 103.90 -41.62 0.37
C ARG A 359 104.92 -42.72 0.59
N ARG A 360 104.48 -43.92 1.00
CA ARG A 360 105.36 -45.09 1.19
C ARG A 360 105.98 -45.58 -0.11
N THR A 361 105.24 -45.57 -1.22
CA THR A 361 105.79 -45.95 -2.53
C THR A 361 106.82 -44.94 -2.98
N ARG A 362 106.54 -43.63 -2.87
CA ARG A 362 107.52 -42.57 -3.18
C ARG A 362 108.81 -42.72 -2.38
N LEU A 363 108.71 -42.92 -1.06
CA LEU A 363 109.90 -43.14 -0.21
C LEU A 363 110.69 -44.41 -0.58
N ARG A 364 110.02 -45.49 -0.98
CA ARG A 364 110.68 -46.73 -1.44
C ARG A 364 111.36 -46.54 -2.79
N GLU A 365 110.69 -45.89 -3.73
CA GLU A 365 111.23 -45.56 -5.05
C GLU A 365 112.47 -44.68 -4.91
N GLU A 366 112.40 -43.63 -4.08
CA GLU A 366 113.56 -42.77 -3.76
C GLU A 366 114.72 -43.58 -3.16
N LYS A 367 114.45 -44.49 -2.22
CA LYS A 367 115.49 -45.35 -1.61
C LYS A 367 116.12 -46.33 -2.61
N VAL A 368 115.31 -46.95 -3.48
CA VAL A 368 115.79 -47.86 -4.53
C VAL A 368 116.59 -47.08 -5.58
N GLN A 369 116.12 -45.90 -5.98
CA GLN A 369 116.86 -45.02 -6.89
C GLN A 369 118.23 -44.65 -6.31
N LEU A 370 118.28 -44.28 -5.02
CA LEU A 370 119.55 -43.97 -4.35
C LEU A 370 120.48 -45.19 -4.28
N GLN A 371 119.96 -46.39 -3.98
CA GLN A 371 120.76 -47.62 -4.02
C GLN A 371 121.26 -47.94 -5.43
N LYS A 372 120.43 -47.76 -6.45
CA LYS A 372 120.81 -47.96 -7.85
C LYS A 372 121.91 -46.98 -8.25
N GLN A 373 121.79 -45.70 -7.90
CA GLN A 373 122.84 -44.70 -8.14
C GLN A 373 124.15 -45.09 -7.43
N LEU A 374 124.11 -45.50 -6.16
CA LEU A 374 125.28 -46.00 -5.44
C LEU A 374 125.90 -47.24 -6.12
N GLN A 375 125.07 -48.15 -6.63
CA GLN A 375 125.53 -49.36 -7.31
C GLN A 375 126.10 -49.06 -8.70
N GLU A 376 125.47 -48.15 -9.45
CA GLU A 376 125.99 -47.61 -10.71
C GLU A 376 127.31 -46.87 -10.49
N GLU A 377 127.42 -46.05 -9.44
CA GLU A 377 128.66 -45.36 -9.08
C GLU A 377 129.76 -46.35 -8.71
N ARG A 378 129.45 -47.42 -7.96
CA ARG A 378 130.40 -48.51 -7.69
C ARG A 378 130.84 -49.22 -8.97
N MET A 379 129.90 -49.53 -9.87
CA MET A 379 130.17 -50.13 -11.17
C MET A 379 131.01 -49.21 -12.05
N GLN A 380 130.73 -47.90 -12.07
CA GLN A 380 131.49 -46.90 -12.80
C GLN A 380 132.89 -46.73 -12.22
N ARG A 381 133.06 -46.65 -10.90
CA ARG A 381 134.37 -46.62 -10.23
C ARG A 381 135.16 -47.89 -10.53
N ALA A 382 134.52 -49.07 -10.56
CA ALA A 382 135.17 -50.32 -10.94
C ALA A 382 135.60 -50.32 -12.43
N ARG A 383 134.72 -49.87 -13.34
CA ARG A 383 135.05 -49.69 -14.77
C ARG A 383 136.18 -48.69 -14.97
N ALA A 384 136.15 -47.55 -14.28
CA ALA A 384 137.21 -46.55 -14.31
C ALA A 384 138.53 -47.10 -13.76
N ARG A 385 138.52 -47.93 -12.71
CA ARG A 385 139.72 -48.64 -12.25
C ARG A 385 140.25 -49.65 -13.27
N ALA A 386 139.37 -50.34 -13.99
CA ALA A 386 139.76 -51.29 -15.04
C ALA A 386 140.30 -50.59 -16.30
N GLN A 387 139.76 -49.42 -16.64
CA GLN A 387 140.21 -48.58 -17.77
C GLN A 387 141.38 -47.65 -17.40
N ALA A 388 141.59 -47.38 -16.11
CA ALA A 388 142.69 -46.55 -15.65
C ALA A 388 144.01 -47.21 -16.06
N GLU A 389 144.78 -46.44 -16.82
CA GLU A 389 146.05 -46.84 -17.36
C GLU A 389 146.96 -47.35 -16.23
N ILE A 390 147.39 -48.62 -16.32
CA ILE A 390 148.29 -49.23 -15.33
C ILE A 390 149.61 -48.47 -15.41
N LYS A 391 149.81 -47.51 -14.50
CA LYS A 391 151.05 -46.74 -14.39
C LYS A 391 152.19 -47.66 -13.97
N LYS A 392 152.91 -48.20 -14.96
CA LYS A 392 154.16 -48.96 -14.76
C LYS A 392 155.24 -48.01 -14.26
N ARG A 393 155.48 -47.97 -12.94
CA ARG A 393 156.63 -47.25 -12.40
C ARG A 393 157.93 -47.95 -12.79
N ARG A 394 158.74 -47.28 -13.61
CA ARG A 394 160.15 -47.65 -13.83
C ARG A 394 160.96 -47.32 -12.58
N GLY A 395 161.29 -48.37 -11.82
CA GLY A 395 162.48 -48.50 -10.97
C GLY A 395 162.57 -47.72 -9.64
N ARG A 396 162.58 -48.45 -8.51
CA ARG A 396 163.71 -48.50 -7.54
C ARG A 396 163.55 -49.64 -6.52
N ARG A 397 164.67 -50.34 -6.31
CA ARG A 397 165.16 -51.24 -5.23
C ARG A 397 164.19 -52.20 -4.51
N LEU A 398 164.53 -53.49 -4.59
CA LEU A 398 164.07 -54.54 -3.66
C LEU A 398 164.37 -54.14 -2.21
N LEU A 399 163.32 -53.98 -1.40
CA LEU A 399 163.40 -53.99 0.05
C LEU A 399 162.97 -55.37 0.57
N CYS A 400 163.76 -55.90 1.50
CA CYS A 400 163.48 -57.17 2.18
C CYS A 400 162.15 -57.11 2.94
N ARG A 401 161.47 -58.26 2.94
CA ARG A 401 160.15 -58.47 3.54
C ARG A 401 160.27 -58.57 5.07
N SER A 402 159.47 -57.79 5.79
CA SER A 402 159.15 -58.05 7.20
C SER A 402 158.04 -59.12 7.31
N ARG A 403 158.11 -59.92 8.38
CA ARG A 403 157.25 -61.08 8.70
C ARG A 403 155.75 -60.74 8.76
N PRO A 404 154.84 -61.73 8.56
CA PRO A 404 153.40 -61.51 8.59
C PRO A 404 152.93 -61.06 9.98
N PRO A 405 152.04 -60.06 10.11
CA PRO A 405 151.30 -59.82 11.34
C PRO A 405 150.35 -60.99 11.62
N ALA A 406 150.39 -61.47 12.86
CA ALA A 406 149.72 -62.66 13.36
C ALA A 406 148.19 -62.63 13.24
N LEU A 407 147.59 -63.82 13.11
CA LEU A 407 146.19 -64.10 13.41
C LEU A 407 145.88 -63.59 14.83
N LYS A 408 145.20 -62.44 14.92
CA LYS A 408 144.55 -62.03 16.17
C LYS A 408 143.14 -62.60 16.16
N PHE A 409 143.00 -63.77 16.80
CA PHE A 409 141.78 -64.10 17.51
C PHE A 409 141.49 -62.95 18.49
N LYS A 410 140.35 -62.28 18.35
CA LYS A 410 139.80 -61.40 19.38
C LYS A 410 138.49 -62.03 19.84
N GLU A 411 138.70 -62.90 20.83
CA GLU A 411 137.92 -63.07 22.04
C GLU A 411 136.61 -62.29 22.12
N THR A 412 135.55 -63.07 22.26
CA THR A 412 134.24 -62.72 22.80
C THR A 412 134.37 -61.78 24.00
N SER A 413 133.99 -60.52 23.79
CA SER A 413 133.61 -59.64 24.88
C SER A 413 132.12 -59.87 25.13
N GLU A 414 131.84 -60.74 26.11
CA GLU A 414 130.55 -60.80 26.77
C GLU A 414 130.30 -59.46 27.46
N TYR A 415 129.48 -58.62 26.85
CA TYR A 415 128.71 -57.63 27.59
C TYR A 415 127.32 -58.20 27.85
N ARG A 416 127.10 -58.44 29.14
CA ARG A 416 125.88 -58.86 29.82
C ARG A 416 124.61 -58.23 29.25
N THR A 417 123.68 -59.12 28.92
CA THR A 417 122.24 -59.10 29.27
C THR A 417 121.48 -57.81 29.04
N LEU A 418 120.53 -57.84 28.09
CA LEU A 418 119.11 -57.68 28.44
C LEU A 418 118.27 -58.64 27.59
N ASP A 419 117.39 -59.33 28.29
CA ASP A 419 116.54 -60.43 27.86
C ASP A 419 115.46 -59.91 26.91
N LYS A 420 115.47 -60.37 25.65
CA LYS A 420 114.55 -59.92 24.59
C LYS A 420 113.08 -60.24 24.88
N ASP A 421 112.82 -61.07 25.87
CA ASP A 421 111.47 -61.43 26.32
C ASP A 421 110.82 -60.31 27.16
N LYS A 422 111.61 -59.39 27.74
CA LYS A 422 111.07 -58.21 28.46
C LYS A 422 110.69 -57.04 27.56
N GLU A 423 111.31 -56.88 26.40
CA GLU A 423 110.90 -55.87 25.39
C GLU A 423 109.57 -56.24 24.72
N GLN A 424 109.28 -57.55 24.55
CA GLN A 424 108.04 -58.00 23.93
C GLN A 424 106.83 -57.89 24.86
N GLN A 425 107.00 -57.97 26.19
CA GLN A 425 105.89 -57.77 27.13
C GLN A 425 105.49 -56.28 27.27
N LEU A 426 106.40 -55.34 27.06
CA LEU A 426 106.10 -53.90 27.11
C LEU A 426 105.43 -53.38 25.83
N PHE A 427 105.53 -54.11 24.72
CA PHE A 427 104.90 -53.74 23.44
C PHE A 427 103.43 -54.19 23.32
N PHE A 428 102.93 -55.03 24.23
CA PHE A 428 101.56 -55.60 24.16
C PHE A 428 100.59 -55.10 25.26
N PHE A 429 101.03 -54.23 26.18
CA PHE A 429 100.16 -53.66 27.24
C PHE A 429 100.30 -52.13 27.44
N THR A 430 100.68 -51.41 26.40
CA THR A 430 100.39 -49.95 26.28
C THR A 430 99.65 -49.73 24.98
#